data_AF-A0A832T3E2-F1
#
_entry.id   AF-A0A832T3E2-F1
#
_cell.length_a   1.000
_cell.length_b   1.000
_cell.length_c   1.000
_cell.angle_alpha   90.00
_cell.angle_beta   90.00
_cell.angle_gamma   90.00
#
_symmetry.space_group_name_H-M   'P 1'
#
loop_
_entity.id
_entity.type
_entity.pdbx_description
1 polymer ?
#
loop_
_entity_poly.entity_id
_entity_poly.type
_entity_poly.pdbx_seq_one_letter_code
_entity_poly.pdbx_strand_id
1 'polypeptide(L)'
;MKLSTGLKWGALVGVVIGLLQGAVGYLGYLTIKEKFTEYLYNVLISQGVPADAARTAVLNAEQWMGVGALLGGVISGVVIYLIVGLVMAALWDRLKMHWTAKGALFSIVLLLITLVPRLFVTPGATAPPSPPPIYDALGAVITFIGPIILAGVLNARGK
;
A
#
# COMPACT_ATOMS: atom_id res chain seq x y z
N MET A 1 -24.23 -4.43 -12.87
CA MET A 1 -23.19 -5.45 -12.69
C MET A 1 -23.39 -6.13 -11.33
N LYS A 2 -23.07 -7.43 -11.19
CA LYS A 2 -23.21 -8.15 -9.90
C LYS A 2 -22.10 -7.74 -8.92
N LEU A 3 -22.46 -7.50 -7.65
CA LEU A 3 -21.48 -7.18 -6.59
C LEU A 3 -20.48 -8.31 -6.34
N SER A 4 -20.90 -9.57 -6.51
CA SER A 4 -20.02 -10.74 -6.40
C SER A 4 -18.88 -10.72 -7.44
N THR A 5 -19.12 -10.15 -8.62
CA THR A 5 -18.09 -9.91 -9.63
C THR A 5 -17.08 -8.87 -9.14
N GLY A 6 -17.57 -7.76 -8.57
CA GLY A 6 -16.74 -6.74 -7.93
C GLY A 6 -15.87 -7.30 -6.80
N LEU A 7 -16.46 -8.10 -5.92
CA LEU A 7 -15.76 -8.74 -4.81
C LEU A 7 -14.65 -9.70 -5.28
N LYS A 8 -14.98 -10.62 -6.20
CA LYS A 8 -14.04 -11.62 -6.70
C LYS A 8 -12.83 -10.98 -7.39
N TRP A 9 -13.09 -10.05 -8.31
CA TRP A 9 -12.02 -9.42 -9.06
C TRP A 9 -11.28 -8.34 -8.27
N GLY A 10 -11.98 -7.67 -7.35
CA GLY A 10 -11.37 -6.79 -6.35
C GLY A 10 -10.37 -7.55 -5.49
N ALA A 11 -10.73 -8.71 -4.95
CA ALA A 11 -9.81 -9.55 -4.19
C ALA A 11 -8.57 -9.95 -5.00
N LEU A 12 -8.75 -10.43 -6.23
CA LEU A 12 -7.64 -10.88 -7.08
C LEU A 12 -6.69 -9.73 -7.42
N VAL A 13 -7.23 -8.60 -7.88
CA VAL A 13 -6.42 -7.40 -8.18
C VAL A 13 -5.75 -6.91 -6.90
N GLY A 14 -6.44 -6.97 -5.76
CA GLY A 14 -5.89 -6.62 -4.45
C GLY A 14 -4.68 -7.44 -4.05
N VAL A 15 -4.68 -8.76 -4.30
CA VAL A 15 -3.51 -9.60 -4.07
C VAL A 15 -2.35 -9.17 -4.97
N VAL A 16 -2.58 -9.00 -6.27
CA VAL A 16 -1.52 -8.64 -7.22
C VAL A 16 -0.93 -7.28 -6.90
N ILE A 17 -1.78 -6.27 -6.70
CA ILE A 17 -1.35 -4.92 -6.38
C ILE A 17 -0.70 -4.87 -5.00
N GLY A 18 -1.26 -5.59 -4.02
CA GLY A 18 -0.70 -5.70 -2.68
C GLY A 18 0.68 -6.34 -2.65
N LEU A 19 0.90 -7.38 -3.46
CA LEU A 19 2.23 -7.98 -3.64
C LEU A 19 3.23 -6.98 -4.23
N LEU A 20 2.83 -6.23 -5.27
CA LEU A 20 3.69 -5.22 -5.88
C LEU A 20 4.03 -4.09 -4.89
N GLN A 21 3.04 -3.61 -4.14
CA GLN A 21 3.25 -2.61 -3.09
C GLN A 21 4.16 -3.13 -1.97
N GLY A 22 3.91 -4.36 -1.52
CA GLY A 22 4.73 -5.01 -0.51
C GLY A 22 6.18 -5.20 -0.98
N ALA A 23 6.39 -5.53 -2.25
CA ALA A 23 7.72 -5.64 -2.84
C ALA A 23 8.44 -4.28 -2.89
N VAL A 24 7.75 -3.21 -3.29
CA VAL A 24 8.30 -1.85 -3.25
C VAL A 24 8.65 -1.44 -1.81
N GLY A 25 7.78 -1.74 -0.85
CA GLY A 25 8.03 -1.49 0.58
C GLY A 25 9.23 -2.28 1.11
N TYR A 26 9.36 -3.55 0.72
CA TYR A 26 10.51 -4.39 1.07
C TYR A 26 11.81 -3.83 0.50
N LEU A 27 11.82 -3.51 -0.80
CA LEU A 27 13.00 -2.92 -1.45
C LEU A 27 13.36 -1.56 -0.84
N GLY A 28 12.36 -0.73 -0.54
CA GLY A 28 12.56 0.54 0.16
C GLY A 28 13.19 0.33 1.53
N TYR A 29 12.68 -0.61 2.33
CA TYR A 29 13.26 -0.97 3.62
C TYR A 29 14.74 -1.38 3.50
N LEU A 30 15.11 -2.20 2.51
CA LEU A 30 16.51 -2.60 2.33
C LEU A 30 17.46 -1.40 2.16
N THR A 31 17.00 -0.30 1.58
CA THR A 31 17.83 0.91 1.39
C THR A 31 18.06 1.73 2.67
N ILE A 32 17.18 1.57 3.66
CA ILE A 32 17.25 2.31 4.93
C ILE A 32 17.51 1.42 6.13
N LYS A 33 17.66 0.11 5.91
CA LYS A 33 17.71 -0.93 6.94
C LYS A 33 18.64 -0.55 8.10
N GLU A 34 19.90 -0.24 7.80
CA GLU A 34 20.92 0.09 8.81
C GLU A 34 20.56 1.36 9.60
N LYS A 35 20.14 2.43 8.91
CA LYS A 35 19.71 3.67 9.55
C LYS A 35 18.45 3.47 10.39
N PHE A 36 17.56 2.60 9.93
CA PHE A 36 16.30 2.30 10.61
C PHE A 36 16.53 1.46 11.87
N THR A 37 17.43 0.48 11.83
CA THR A 37 17.77 -0.31 13.02
C THR A 37 18.49 0.53 14.07
N GLU A 38 19.39 1.43 13.65
CA GLU A 38 20.01 2.42 14.54
C GLU A 38 18.97 3.38 15.15
N TYR A 39 18.05 3.88 14.32
CA TYR A 39 16.94 4.71 14.78
C TYR A 39 16.09 3.98 15.82
N LEU A 40 15.67 2.75 15.54
CA LEU A 40 14.87 1.94 16.48
C LEU A 40 15.62 1.71 17.80
N TYR A 41 16.91 1.39 17.73
CA TYR A 41 17.73 1.23 18.92
C TYR A 41 17.73 2.51 19.77
N ASN A 42 18.02 3.67 19.15
CA ASN A 42 18.06 4.95 19.85
C ASN A 42 16.69 5.33 20.45
N VAL A 43 15.59 5.02 19.76
CA VAL A 43 14.24 5.19 20.29
C VAL A 43 14.04 4.32 21.53
N LEU A 44 14.40 3.04 21.50
CA LEU A 44 14.26 2.13 22.64
C LEU A 44 15.12 2.57 23.84
N ILE A 45 16.35 3.00 23.60
CA ILE A 45 17.23 3.53 24.65
C ILE A 45 16.63 4.81 25.26
N SER A 46 16.11 5.73 24.44
CA SER A 46 15.46 6.94 24.96
C SER A 46 14.19 6.67 25.78
N GLN A 47 13.58 5.50 25.59
CA GLN A 47 12.44 5.02 26.36
C GLN A 47 12.85 4.28 27.65
N GLY A 48 14.15 4.20 27.95
CA GLY A 48 14.68 3.55 29.15
C GLY A 48 14.77 2.02 29.05
N VAL A 49 14.68 1.45 27.85
CA VAL A 49 14.86 0.01 27.64
C VAL A 49 16.34 -0.35 27.86
N PRO A 50 16.66 -1.40 28.64
CA PRO A 50 18.04 -1.86 28.80
C PRO A 50 18.70 -2.18 27.46
N ALA A 51 19.99 -1.85 27.31
CA ALA A 51 20.72 -1.97 26.04
C ALA A 51 20.65 -3.38 25.43
N ASP A 52 20.76 -4.41 26.25
CA ASP A 52 20.71 -5.80 25.82
C ASP A 52 19.32 -6.16 25.27
N ALA A 53 18.26 -5.74 25.97
CA ALA A 53 16.88 -5.94 25.54
C ALA A 53 16.56 -5.14 24.27
N ALA A 54 17.06 -3.90 24.16
CA ALA A 54 16.91 -3.07 22.97
C ALA A 54 17.58 -3.73 21.75
N ARG A 55 18.78 -4.29 21.92
CA ARG A 55 19.51 -4.97 20.85
C ARG A 55 18.78 -6.22 20.36
N THR A 56 18.26 -7.04 21.27
CA THR A 56 17.44 -8.21 20.92
C THR A 56 16.16 -7.81 20.19
N ALA A 57 15.48 -6.76 20.64
CA ALA A 57 14.26 -6.27 20.00
C ALA A 57 14.53 -5.78 18.56
N VAL A 58 15.62 -5.05 18.34
CA VAL A 58 16.01 -4.57 17.01
C VAL A 58 16.35 -5.73 16.06
N LEU A 59 17.10 -6.74 16.52
CA LEU A 59 17.43 -7.92 15.71
C LEU A 59 16.17 -8.70 15.31
N ASN A 60 15.23 -8.85 16.24
CA ASN A 60 13.94 -9.49 15.95
C ASN A 60 13.14 -8.65 14.94
N ALA A 61 13.04 -7.33 15.14
CA ALA A 61 12.37 -6.45 14.20
C ALA A 61 13.01 -6.53 12.81
N GLU A 62 14.34 -6.54 12.71
CA GLU A 62 15.08 -6.62 11.47
C GLU A 62 14.69 -7.85 10.63
N GLN A 63 14.55 -9.02 11.29
CA GLN A 63 14.17 -10.28 10.66
C GLN A 63 12.74 -10.25 10.09
N TRP A 64 11.81 -9.60 10.80
CA TRP A 64 10.40 -9.60 10.43
C TRP A 64 9.97 -8.42 9.58
N MET A 65 10.66 -7.29 9.64
CA MET A 65 10.31 -6.04 8.95
C MET A 65 10.13 -6.23 7.44
N GLY A 66 11.06 -6.95 6.80
CA GLY A 66 10.98 -7.18 5.36
C GLY A 66 9.79 -8.05 4.95
N VAL A 67 9.58 -9.17 5.64
CA VAL A 67 8.44 -10.06 5.41
C VAL A 67 7.12 -9.38 5.79
N GLY A 68 7.14 -8.56 6.84
CA GLY A 68 6.02 -7.75 7.30
C GLY A 68 5.59 -6.73 6.26
N ALA A 69 6.53 -6.11 5.54
CA ALA A 69 6.21 -5.21 4.42
C ALA A 69 5.47 -5.95 3.29
N LEU A 70 5.90 -7.17 2.95
CA LEU A 70 5.22 -8.00 1.95
C LEU A 70 3.81 -8.41 2.40
N LEU A 71 3.69 -9.02 3.58
CA LEU A 71 2.40 -9.47 4.11
C LEU A 71 1.44 -8.30 4.33
N GLY A 72 1.93 -7.20 4.90
CA GLY A 72 1.17 -5.97 5.09
C GLY A 72 0.70 -5.38 3.76
N GLY A 73 1.55 -5.39 2.72
CA GLY A 73 1.18 -5.01 1.36
C GLY A 73 0.04 -5.85 0.81
N VAL A 74 0.11 -7.17 0.92
CA VAL A 74 -0.96 -8.08 0.45
C VAL A 74 -2.26 -7.86 1.20
N ILE A 75 -2.23 -7.85 2.53
CA ILE A 75 -3.42 -7.71 3.36
C ILE A 75 -4.10 -6.37 3.08
N SER A 76 -3.34 -5.27 3.09
CA SER A 76 -3.87 -3.93 2.79
C SER A 76 -4.39 -3.84 1.35
N GLY A 77 -3.66 -4.39 0.38
CA GLY A 77 -4.08 -4.45 -1.02
C GLY A 77 -5.41 -5.18 -1.18
N VAL A 78 -5.56 -6.36 -0.56
CA VAL A 78 -6.83 -7.11 -0.60
C VAL A 78 -7.97 -6.28 -0.02
N VAL A 79 -7.80 -5.70 1.17
CA VAL A 79 -8.86 -4.90 1.82
C VAL A 79 -9.26 -3.70 0.95
N ILE A 80 -8.28 -2.94 0.46
CA ILE A 80 -8.52 -1.75 -0.37
C ILE A 80 -9.28 -2.14 -1.64
N TYR A 81 -8.80 -3.16 -2.37
CA TYR A 81 -9.39 -3.51 -3.66
C TYR A 81 -10.69 -4.30 -3.54
N LEU A 82 -10.97 -4.93 -2.41
CA LEU A 82 -12.32 -5.41 -2.09
C LEU A 82 -13.31 -4.24 -2.03
N ILE A 83 -12.96 -3.17 -1.33
CA ILE A 83 -13.80 -1.96 -1.23
C ILE A 83 -13.94 -1.32 -2.60
N VAL A 84 -12.83 -1.06 -3.29
CA VAL A 84 -12.83 -0.45 -4.63
C VAL A 84 -13.65 -1.29 -5.61
N GLY A 85 -13.49 -2.61 -5.61
CA GLY A 85 -14.24 -3.53 -6.47
C GLY A 85 -15.73 -3.55 -6.20
N LEU A 86 -16.14 -3.51 -4.93
CA LEU A 86 -17.55 -3.39 -4.56
C LEU A 86 -18.15 -2.06 -5.04
N VAL A 87 -17.46 -0.95 -4.78
CA VAL A 87 -17.93 0.39 -5.19
C VAL A 87 -17.97 0.52 -6.72
N MET A 88 -16.93 0.05 -7.41
CA MET A 88 -16.89 0.06 -8.88
C MET A 88 -18.01 -0.78 -9.48
N ALA A 89 -18.29 -1.97 -8.94
CA ALA A 89 -19.38 -2.80 -9.42
C ALA A 89 -20.76 -2.16 -9.16
N ALA A 90 -20.95 -1.53 -8.00
CA ALA A 90 -22.19 -0.84 -7.65
C ALA A 90 -22.46 0.37 -8.56
N LEU A 91 -21.43 1.15 -8.87
CA LEU A 91 -21.53 2.34 -9.71
C LEU A 91 -21.37 2.05 -11.21
N TRP A 92 -21.08 0.80 -11.57
CA TRP A 92 -20.64 0.44 -12.92
C TRP A 92 -21.60 0.92 -14.02
N ASP A 93 -22.88 0.60 -13.89
CA ASP A 93 -23.89 0.95 -14.91
C ASP A 93 -24.34 2.41 -14.78
N ARG A 94 -24.19 3.00 -13.60
CA ARG A 94 -24.60 4.39 -13.31
C ARG A 94 -23.66 5.42 -13.91
N LEU A 95 -22.36 5.12 -13.96
CA LEU A 95 -21.35 6.07 -14.44
C LEU A 95 -21.44 6.37 -15.94
N LYS A 96 -22.13 5.55 -16.76
CA LYS A 96 -22.32 5.73 -18.22
C LYS A 96 -21.06 6.13 -19.02
N MET A 97 -19.88 5.78 -18.51
CA MET A 97 -18.57 6.10 -19.11
C MET A 97 -17.94 4.85 -19.73
N HIS A 98 -16.95 5.05 -20.60
CA HIS A 98 -16.07 3.97 -21.05
C HIS A 98 -15.29 3.38 -19.86
N TRP A 99 -14.95 2.09 -19.91
CA TRP A 99 -14.31 1.40 -18.78
C TRP A 99 -12.96 2.02 -18.39
N THR A 100 -12.19 2.52 -19.37
CA THR A 100 -10.93 3.23 -19.13
C THR A 100 -11.14 4.50 -18.31
N ALA A 101 -12.20 5.26 -18.61
CA ALA A 101 -12.54 6.48 -17.89
C ALA A 101 -13.02 6.17 -16.45
N LYS A 102 -13.78 5.09 -16.25
CA LYS A 102 -14.10 4.60 -14.89
C LYS A 102 -12.81 4.23 -14.15
N GLY A 103 -11.93 3.44 -14.77
CA GLY A 103 -10.63 3.09 -14.21
C GLY A 103 -9.85 4.31 -13.76
N ALA A 104 -9.64 5.27 -14.66
CA ALA A 104 -8.91 6.51 -14.36
C ALA A 104 -9.55 7.33 -13.24
N LEU A 105 -10.89 7.45 -13.21
CA LEU A 105 -11.60 8.15 -12.14
C LEU A 105 -11.30 7.53 -10.77
N PHE A 106 -11.46 6.21 -10.66
CA PHE A 106 -11.20 5.50 -9.40
C PHE A 106 -9.71 5.52 -9.04
N SER A 107 -8.81 5.51 -10.02
CA SER A 107 -7.37 5.69 -9.80
C SER A 107 -7.03 7.05 -9.19
N ILE A 108 -7.59 8.13 -9.73
CA ILE A 108 -7.39 9.49 -9.20
C ILE A 108 -7.95 9.58 -7.79
N VAL A 109 -9.17 9.08 -7.57
CA VAL A 109 -9.80 9.09 -6.24
C VAL A 109 -8.96 8.31 -5.23
N LEU A 110 -8.52 7.10 -5.57
CA LEU A 110 -7.69 6.29 -4.68
C LEU A 110 -6.35 6.96 -4.40
N LEU A 111 -5.70 7.52 -5.42
CA LEU A 111 -4.46 8.27 -5.27
C LEU A 111 -4.64 9.44 -4.30
N LEU A 112 -5.70 10.25 -4.47
CA LEU A 112 -6.01 11.36 -3.57
C LEU A 112 -6.23 10.88 -2.14
N ILE A 113 -7.00 9.81 -1.93
CA ILE A 113 -7.21 9.24 -0.59
C ILE A 113 -5.88 8.83 0.06
N THR A 114 -4.92 8.30 -0.72
CA THR A 114 -3.61 7.90 -0.19
C THR A 114 -2.64 9.06 0.03
N LEU A 115 -2.75 10.14 -0.75
CA LEU A 115 -1.84 11.29 -0.70
C LEU A 115 -2.30 12.36 0.29
N VAL A 116 -3.61 12.59 0.42
CA VAL A 116 -4.17 13.64 1.27
C VAL A 116 -3.67 13.57 2.72
N PRO A 117 -3.63 12.40 3.39
CA PRO A 117 -3.08 12.30 4.74
C PRO A 117 -1.63 12.80 4.83
N ARG A 118 -0.81 12.59 3.80
CA ARG A 118 0.60 12.99 3.78
C ARG A 118 0.77 14.51 3.74
N LEU A 119 -0.21 15.25 3.23
CA LEU A 119 -0.18 16.72 3.22
C LEU A 119 -0.32 17.33 4.62
N PHE A 120 -0.85 16.56 5.58
CA PHE A 120 -1.05 17.00 6.96
C PHE A 120 0.03 16.52 7.93
N VAL A 121 1.02 15.77 7.45
CA VAL A 121 2.14 15.28 8.27
C VAL A 121 3.36 16.18 8.03
N THR A 122 3.69 17.03 8.99
CA THR A 122 4.93 17.81 9.01
C THR A 122 6.09 16.94 9.49
N PRO A 123 7.19 16.81 8.72
CA PRO A 123 8.37 16.08 9.16
C PRO A 123 9.00 16.79 10.37
N GLY A 124 9.00 16.13 11.53
CA GLY A 124 9.73 16.58 12.72
C GLY A 124 11.19 16.14 12.70
N ALA A 125 12.04 16.74 13.54
CA ALA A 125 13.46 16.39 13.68
C ALA A 125 13.71 14.94 14.18
N THR A 126 12.68 14.25 14.66
CA THR A 126 12.69 12.85 15.12
C THR A 126 12.05 11.88 14.11
N ALA A 127 11.83 12.31 12.88
CA ALA A 127 11.21 11.49 11.86
C ALA A 127 12.02 10.20 11.61
N PRO A 128 11.34 9.05 11.47
CA PRO A 128 12.00 7.81 11.09
C PRO A 128 12.68 7.98 9.72
N PRO A 129 13.81 7.29 9.49
CA PRO A 129 14.50 7.37 8.22
C PRO A 129 13.56 6.92 7.09
N SER A 130 13.48 7.73 6.04
CA SER A 130 12.62 7.50 4.90
C SER A 130 13.41 6.89 3.73
N PRO A 131 12.81 5.95 2.98
CA PRO A 131 13.42 5.42 1.78
C PRO A 131 13.55 6.50 0.71
N PRO A 132 14.41 6.32 -0.30
CA PRO A 132 14.53 7.24 -1.42
C PRO A 132 13.17 7.53 -2.08
N PRO A 133 12.91 8.77 -2.55
CA PRO A 133 11.61 9.18 -3.09
C PRO A 133 11.08 8.34 -4.26
N ILE A 134 11.96 7.61 -4.95
CA ILE A 134 11.58 6.68 -6.03
C ILE A 134 10.62 5.59 -5.54
N TYR A 135 10.76 5.11 -4.30
CA TYR A 135 9.88 4.08 -3.75
C TYR A 135 8.46 4.62 -3.50
N ASP A 136 8.34 5.88 -3.07
CA ASP A 136 7.05 6.57 -2.97
C ASP A 136 6.41 6.78 -4.35
N ALA A 137 7.20 7.18 -5.34
CA ALA A 137 6.72 7.35 -6.70
C ALA A 137 6.24 6.01 -7.31
N LEU A 138 7.00 4.93 -7.12
CA LEU A 138 6.61 3.58 -7.53
C LEU A 138 5.31 3.14 -6.84
N GLY A 139 5.20 3.37 -5.54
CA GLY A 139 3.98 3.09 -4.79
C GLY A 139 2.77 3.87 -5.32
N ALA A 140 2.95 5.15 -5.65
CA ALA A 140 1.89 5.97 -6.25
C ALA A 140 1.46 5.44 -7.64
N VAL A 141 2.42 5.06 -8.48
CA VAL A 141 2.15 4.47 -9.80
C VAL A 141 1.38 3.15 -9.68
N ILE A 142 1.79 2.27 -8.76
CA ILE A 142 1.10 0.99 -8.52
C ILE A 142 -0.33 1.23 -8.01
N THR A 143 -0.53 2.17 -7.09
CA THR A 143 -1.86 2.59 -6.60
C THR A 143 -2.73 3.13 -7.74
N PHE A 144 -2.14 3.89 -8.66
CA PHE A 144 -2.85 4.43 -9.81
C PHE A 144 -3.26 3.35 -10.82
N ILE A 145 -2.39 2.38 -11.10
CA ILE A 145 -2.66 1.37 -12.13
C ILE A 145 -3.74 0.38 -11.70
N GLY A 146 -3.83 0.04 -10.40
CA GLY A 146 -4.71 -1.04 -9.97
C GLY A 146 -6.21 -0.83 -10.27
N PRO A 147 -6.82 0.36 -10.09
CA PRO A 147 -8.23 0.56 -10.45
C PRO A 147 -8.47 0.51 -11.97
N ILE A 148 -7.47 0.86 -12.80
CA ILE A 148 -7.54 0.67 -14.25
C ILE A 148 -7.56 -0.81 -14.60
N ILE A 149 -6.67 -1.62 -13.99
CA ILE A 149 -6.67 -3.07 -14.17
C ILE A 149 -8.02 -3.65 -13.75
N LEU A 150 -8.52 -3.25 -12.57
CA LEU A 150 -9.80 -3.73 -12.06
C LEU A 150 -10.95 -3.37 -13.02
N ALA A 151 -11.00 -2.13 -13.53
CA ALA A 151 -11.99 -1.74 -14.51
C ALA A 151 -11.92 -2.59 -15.79
N GLY A 152 -10.71 -2.86 -16.30
CA GLY A 152 -10.52 -3.71 -17.47
C GLY A 152 -11.05 -5.13 -17.24
N VAL A 153 -10.73 -5.72 -16.09
CA VAL A 153 -11.20 -7.05 -15.70
C VAL A 153 -12.71 -7.09 -15.53
N LEU A 154 -13.29 -6.11 -14.84
CA LEU A 154 -14.75 -6.01 -14.66
C LEU A 154 -15.48 -5.85 -16.00
N ASN A 155 -14.92 -5.08 -16.93
CA ASN A 155 -15.49 -4.93 -18.27
C ASN A 155 -15.43 -6.24 -19.07
N ALA A 156 -14.33 -6.99 -18.97
CA ALA A 156 -14.15 -8.24 -19.70
C ALA A 156 -14.93 -9.42 -19.10
N ARG A 157 -15.17 -9.42 -17.78
CA ARG A 157 -15.68 -10.59 -17.02
C ARG A 157 -17.01 -10.35 -16.30
N GLY A 158 -17.55 -9.13 -16.37
CA GLY A 158 -18.81 -8.75 -15.73
C GLY A 158 -19.97 -8.50 -16.71
N LYS A 159 -19.80 -8.90 -17.96
CA LYS A 159 -20.90 -9.13 -18.90
C LYS A 159 -21.52 -10.49 -18.64
#